data_AF-A0A7G6E2D2-F1
#
_entry.id   AF-A0A7G6E2D2-F1
#
_cell.length_a   1.000
_cell.length_b   1.000
_cell.length_c   1.000
_cell.angle_alpha   90.00
_cell.angle_beta   90.00
_cell.angle_gamma   90.00
#
_symmetry.space_group_name_H-M   'P 1'
#
loop_
_entity.id
_entity.type
_entity.pdbx_description
1 polymer ?
#
loop_
_entity_poly.entity_id
_entity_poly.type
_entity_poly.pdbx_seq_one_letter_code
_entity_poly.pdbx_strand_id
1 'polypeptide(L)' 'MGGFLYDLFLWTVPLLISFYTLTYAWWLWQQKKKRGALGVAALALFTALYPGFVLFFIHK' A
#
# COMPACT_ATOMS: atom_id res chain seq x y z
N MET A 1 14.09 19.50 -10.77
CA MET A 1 12.69 19.20 -11.14
C MET A 1 12.46 17.76 -11.59
N GLY A 2 13.47 16.99 -12.05
CA GLY A 2 13.27 15.60 -12.51
C GLY A 2 13.01 14.54 -11.41
N GLY A 3 13.59 14.70 -10.22
CA GLY A 3 13.46 13.70 -9.13
C GLY A 3 12.02 13.50 -8.63
N PHE A 4 11.27 14.59 -8.45
CA PHE A 4 9.92 14.52 -7.88
C PHE A 4 8.91 13.74 -8.74
N LEU A 5 9.02 13.84 -10.07
CA LEU A 5 8.18 13.06 -10.98
C LEU A 5 8.53 11.58 -10.95
N TYR A 6 9.82 11.26 -10.80
CA TYR A 6 10.30 9.90 -10.65
C TYR A 6 9.85 9.28 -9.32
N ASP A 7 9.89 10.04 -8.23
CA ASP A 7 9.39 9.62 -6.91
C ASP A 7 7.88 9.35 -6.94
N LEU A 8 7.10 10.18 -7.63
CA LEU A 8 5.67 9.94 -7.86
C LEU A 8 5.42 8.66 -8.67
N PHE A 9 6.25 8.40 -9.68
CA PHE A 9 6.17 7.19 -10.50
C PHE A 9 6.59 5.93 -9.73
N LEU A 10 7.52 6.04 -8.79
CA LEU A 10 7.86 4.95 -7.88
C LEU A 10 6.75 4.71 -6.85
N TRP A 11 5.99 5.75 -6.50
CA TRP A 11 4.92 5.66 -5.51
C TRP A 11 3.63 5.02 -6.07
N THR A 12 3.42 4.99 -7.38
CA THR A 12 2.26 4.32 -8.00
C THR A 12 2.30 2.80 -7.86
N VAL A 13 3.48 2.18 -7.85
CA VAL A 13 3.64 0.72 -7.67
C VAL A 13 3.07 0.23 -6.32
N PRO A 14 3.51 0.75 -5.16
CA PRO A 14 2.94 0.35 -3.88
C PRO A 14 1.46 0.73 -3.74
N LEU A 15 0.99 1.83 -4.36
CA LEU A 15 -0.43 2.17 -4.40
C LEU A 15 -1.27 1.09 -5.12
N LEU A 16 -0.82 0.62 -6.28
CA LEU A 16 -1.46 -0.47 -7.03
C LEU A 16 -1.51 -1.76 -6.21
N ILE A 17 -0.39 -2.11 -5.55
CA ILE A 17 -0.30 -3.30 -4.69
C ILE A 17 -1.25 -3.17 -3.50
N SER A 18 -1.29 -2.02 -2.82
CA SER A 18 -2.20 -1.79 -1.70
C SER A 18 -3.67 -1.82 -2.13
N PHE A 19 -4.01 -1.29 -3.30
CA PHE A 19 -5.38 -1.36 -3.83
C PHE A 19 -5.83 -2.79 -4.10
N TYR A 20 -4.96 -3.60 -4.73
CA TYR A 20 -5.23 -5.03 -4.94
C TYR A 20 -5.38 -5.77 -3.60
N THR A 21 -4.50 -5.48 -2.65
CA THR A 21 -4.47 -6.13 -1.34
C THR A 21 -5.69 -5.76 -0.49
N LEU A 22 -6.18 -4.52 -0.56
CA LEU A 22 -7.43 -4.09 0.06
C LEU A 22 -8.66 -4.77 -0.57
N THR A 23 -8.67 -4.91 -1.89
CA THR A 23 -9.72 -5.66 -2.59
C THR A 23 -9.75 -7.12 -2.13
N TYR A 24 -8.57 -7.73 -1.96
CA TYR A 24 -8.44 -9.08 -1.43
C TYR A 24 -8.86 -9.17 0.05
N ALA A 25 -8.51 -8.17 0.88
CA ALA A 25 -8.97 -8.08 2.26
C ALA A 25 -10.50 -7.98 2.35
N TRP A 26 -11.13 -7.20 1.47
CA TRP A 26 -12.58 -7.09 1.35
C TRP A 26 -13.21 -8.44 1.00
N TRP A 27 -12.65 -9.15 0.03
CA TRP A 27 -13.11 -10.49 -0.33
C TRP A 27 -12.97 -11.48 0.84
N LEU A 28 -11.84 -11.48 1.55
CA LEU A 28 -11.62 -12.27 2.77
C LEU A 28 -12.64 -11.97 3.89
N TRP A 29 -13.05 -10.71 3.99
CA TRP A 29 -14.07 -10.28 4.95
C TRP A 29 -15.43 -10.90 4.61
N GLN A 30 -15.80 -10.92 3.33
CA GLN A 30 -17.03 -11.57 2.84
C GLN A 30 -17.01 -13.09 3.09
N GLN A 31 -15.83 -13.72 3.02
CA GLN A 31 -15.65 -15.16 3.33
C GLN A 31 -15.70 -15.50 4.82
N LYS A 32 -16.13 -14.56 5.68
CA LYS A 32 -16.14 -14.66 7.17
C LYS A 32 -14.77 -14.90 7.80
N LYS A 33 -13.67 -14.78 7.06
CA LYS A 33 -12.28 -14.93 7.54
C LYS A 33 -11.73 -13.60 8.08
N LYS A 34 -12.43 -13.03 9.07
CA LYS A 34 -12.19 -11.67 9.62
C LYS A 34 -10.76 -11.43 10.11
N ARG A 35 -10.13 -12.42 10.77
CA ARG A 35 -8.75 -12.30 11.25
C ARG A 35 -7.73 -12.15 10.10
N GLY A 36 -7.93 -12.91 9.02
CA GLY A 36 -7.10 -12.80 7.82
C GLY A 36 -7.33 -11.48 7.11
N ALA A 37 -8.60 -11.05 6.97
CA ALA A 37 -8.94 -9.76 6.38
C ALA A 37 -8.28 -8.58 7.11
N LEU A 38 -8.27 -8.57 8.45
CA LEU A 38 -7.59 -7.54 9.24
C LEU A 38 -6.07 -7.54 9.04
N GLY A 39 -5.44 -8.71 9.03
CA GLY A 39 -4.00 -8.82 8.76
C GLY A 39 -3.63 -8.32 7.37
N VAL A 40 -4.41 -8.68 6.35
CA VAL A 40 -4.20 -8.25 4.96
C VAL A 40 -4.48 -6.75 4.79
N ALA A 41 -5.51 -6.20 5.44
CA ALA A 41 -5.80 -4.78 5.41
C ALA A 41 -4.70 -3.95 6.09
N ALA A 42 -4.18 -4.41 7.24
CA ALA A 42 -3.05 -3.79 7.90
C ALA A 42 -1.79 -3.84 7.02
N LEU A 43 -1.52 -5.00 6.40
CA LEU A 43 -0.41 -5.16 5.46
C LEU A 43 -0.52 -4.15 4.32
N ALA A 44 -1.68 -4.04 3.68
CA ALA A 44 -1.91 -3.08 2.59
C ALA A 44 -1.65 -1.63 3.03
N LEU A 45 -2.06 -1.25 4.24
CA LEU A 45 -1.79 0.07 4.80
C LEU A 45 -0.29 0.31 4.96
N PHE A 46 0.44 -0.64 5.55
CA PHE A 46 1.89 -0.53 5.71
C PHE A 46 2.62 -0.50 4.36
N THR A 47 2.18 -1.29 3.38
CA THR A 47 2.77 -1.31 2.03
C THR A 47 2.62 0.02 1.29
N ALA A 48 1.57 0.81 1.55
CA ALA A 48 1.44 2.16 0.98
C ALA A 48 2.22 3.22 1.78
N LEU A 49 2.14 3.14 3.11
CA LEU A 49 2.69 4.15 4.01
C LEU A 49 4.23 4.10 4.08
N TYR A 50 4.82 2.90 4.10
CA TYR A 50 6.27 2.74 4.23
C TYR A 50 7.05 3.35 3.06
N PRO A 51 6.79 3.02 1.78
CA PRO A 51 7.49 3.64 0.66
C PRO A 51 7.19 5.14 0.54
N GLY A 52 5.98 5.60 0.91
CA GLY A 52 5.70 7.03 0.99
C GLY A 52 6.56 7.73 2.02
N PHE A 53 6.68 7.16 3.21
CA PHE A 53 7.57 7.70 4.25
C PHE A 53 9.04 7.72 3.80
N VAL A 54 9.52 6.63 3.20
CA VAL A 54 10.91 6.56 2.71
C VAL A 54 11.17 7.59 1.61
N LEU A 55 10.31 7.65 0.57
CA LEU A 55 10.50 8.55 -0.58
C LEU A 55 10.41 10.03 -0.18
N PHE A 56 9.48 10.41 0.71
CA PHE A 56 9.24 11.82 1.02
C PHE A 56 9.96 12.36 2.27
N PHE A 57 10.30 11.49 3.24
CA PHE A 57 10.96 11.91 4.50
C PHE A 57 12.41 11.44 4.64
N ILE A 58 12.76 10.26 4.11
CA ILE A 58 14.13 9.72 4.24
C ILE A 58 14.99 10.06 3.03
N HIS A 59 14.43 9.98 1.82
CA HIS A 59 15.14 10.23 0.56
C HIS A 59 15.26 11.73 0.20
N LYS A 60 14.99 12.61 1.17
CA LYS A 60 14.90 14.06 1.01
C LYS A 60 16.27 14.74 1.10
#